data_AF-A0A5K0YH82-F1
#
_entry.id   AF-A0A5K0YH82-F1
#
_cell.length_a   1.000
_cell.length_b   1.000
_cell.length_c   1.000
_cell.angle_alpha   90.00
_cell.angle_beta   90.00
_cell.angle_gamma   90.00
#
_symmetry.space_group_name_H-M   'P 1'
#
loop_
_entity.id
_entity.type
_entity.pdbx_description
1 polymer ?
#
loop_
_entity_poly.entity_id
_entity_poly.type
_entity_poly.pdbx_seq_one_letter_code
_entity_poly.pdbx_strand_id
1 'polypeptide(L)' 'MEATPSRPQRASTIVHNVTYCGLGQGVARGGSSTSRLEIYKACLEEGCFGVDPLKGIVDAVRDGVHIIFL' A
#
# COMPACT_ATOMS: atom_id res chain seq x y z
N MET A 1 12.70 -14.23 1.04
CA MET A 1 11.83 -13.68 2.11
C MET A 1 10.41 -14.19 1.93
N GLU A 2 9.73 -14.53 3.01
CA GLU A 2 8.29 -14.82 2.97
C GLU A 2 7.56 -13.47 3.03
N ALA A 3 6.88 -13.10 1.94
CA ALA A 3 6.08 -11.89 1.89
C ALA A 3 4.72 -12.20 2.53
N THR A 4 4.72 -12.48 3.83
CA THR A 4 3.44 -12.70 4.53
C THR A 4 2.70 -11.35 4.56
N PRO A 5 1.47 -11.29 4.02
CA PRO A 5 0.72 -10.04 3.98
C PRO A 5 0.49 -9.51 5.40
N SER A 6 0.59 -8.20 5.56
CA SER A 6 0.09 -7.52 6.76
C SER A 6 -1.41 -7.79 6.92
N ARG A 7 -2.01 -7.54 8.09
CA ARG A 7 -3.48 -7.58 8.18
C ARG A 7 -4.12 -6.54 7.23
N PRO A 8 -5.24 -6.89 6.55
CA PRO A 8 -5.97 -5.96 5.69
C PRO A 8 -6.34 -4.71 6.45
N GLN A 9 -5.93 -3.56 5.93
CA GLN A 9 -6.26 -2.25 6.48
C GLN A 9 -7.16 -1.49 5.52
N ARG A 10 -7.79 -0.41 5.99
CA ARG A 10 -8.49 0.49 5.07
C ARG A 10 -7.46 1.20 4.20
N ALA A 11 -7.68 1.25 2.89
CA ALA A 11 -6.75 1.88 1.98
C ALA A 11 -6.66 3.40 2.16
N SER A 12 -7.71 4.03 2.68
CA SER A 12 -7.66 5.44 3.04
C SER A 12 -8.53 5.79 4.24
N THR A 13 -8.06 6.79 4.97
CA THR A 13 -8.81 7.47 6.03
C THR A 13 -8.93 8.96 5.69
N ILE A 14 -9.93 9.62 6.27
CA ILE A 14 -10.12 11.06 6.11
C ILE A 14 -9.29 11.75 7.20
N VAL A 15 -8.35 12.60 6.78
CA VAL A 15 -7.49 13.37 7.69
C VAL A 15 -7.82 14.84 7.54
N HIS A 16 -8.33 15.44 8.61
CA HIS A 16 -8.68 16.86 8.65
C HIS A 16 -7.47 17.73 9.02
N ASN A 17 -7.50 18.99 8.59
CA ASN A 17 -6.49 20.01 8.90
C ASN A 17 -5.06 19.59 8.49
N VAL A 18 -4.94 18.94 7.34
CA VAL A 18 -3.64 18.65 6.76
C VAL A 18 -3.06 19.92 6.14
N THR A 19 -1.75 20.10 6.30
CA THR A 19 -0.98 21.18 5.68
C THR A 19 0.45 20.69 5.49
N TYR A 20 1.10 21.11 4.41
CA TYR A 20 2.51 20.83 4.17
C TYR A 20 3.26 22.15 4.05
N CYS A 21 4.08 22.47 5.04
CA CYS A 21 4.82 23.75 5.10
C CYS A 21 3.94 24.99 4.90
N GLY A 22 2.70 24.97 5.38
CA GLY A 22 1.73 26.08 5.22
C GLY A 22 0.96 26.08 3.90
N LEU A 23 1.23 25.13 2.99
CA LEU A 23 0.53 24.98 1.71
C LEU A 23 -0.54 23.89 1.79
N GLY A 24 -1.58 24.03 0.95
CA GLY A 24 -2.59 22.99 0.74
C GLY A 24 -3.41 22.68 1.99
N GLN A 25 -3.73 23.69 2.81
CA GLN A 25 -4.56 23.50 4.00
C GLN A 25 -5.93 22.92 3.63
N GLY A 26 -6.31 21.80 4.25
CA GLY A 26 -7.61 21.20 3.96
C GLY A 26 -7.79 19.80 4.56
N VAL A 27 -8.51 18.96 3.82
CA VAL A 27 -8.80 17.57 4.19
C VAL A 27 -8.15 16.64 3.17
N ALA A 28 -7.25 15.78 3.62
CA ALA A 28 -6.71 14.69 2.81
C ALA A 28 -7.63 13.48 2.90
N ARG A 29 -7.93 12.89 1.75
CA ARG A 29 -8.65 11.63 1.63
C ARG A 29 -8.13 10.88 0.41
N GLY A 30 -8.06 9.55 0.51
CA GLY A 30 -7.79 8.71 -0.66
C GLY A 30 -9.03 8.57 -1.55
N GLY A 31 -8.84 7.96 -2.73
CA GLY A 31 -9.92 7.80 -3.71
C GLY A 31 -11.05 6.85 -3.28
N SER A 32 -10.77 5.92 -2.34
CA SER A 32 -11.77 4.99 -1.81
C SER A 32 -11.49 4.66 -0.35
N SER A 33 -12.39 5.05 0.55
CA SER A 33 -12.33 4.75 1.99
C SER A 33 -12.91 3.38 2.36
N THR A 34 -13.57 2.72 1.40
CA THR A 34 -14.16 1.38 1.56
C THR A 34 -13.25 0.27 1.06
N SER A 35 -12.27 0.59 0.22
CA SER A 35 -11.28 -0.38 -0.25
C SER A 35 -10.37 -0.87 0.88
N ARG A 36 -9.95 -2.13 0.78
CA ARG A 36 -8.96 -2.75 1.67
C ARG A 36 -7.61 -2.75 0.99
N LEU A 37 -6.58 -2.48 1.77
CA LEU A 37 -5.18 -2.47 1.35
C LEU A 37 -4.45 -3.61 2.03
N GLU A 38 -3.75 -4.38 1.20
CA GLU A 38 -2.76 -5.38 1.61
C GLU A 38 -1.39 -4.89 1.17
N ILE A 39 -0.39 -5.01 2.06
CA ILE A 39 0.96 -4.49 1.82
C ILE A 39 1.93 -5.67 1.74
N TYR A 40 2.60 -5.78 0.60
CA TYR A 40 3.63 -6.78 0.33
C TYR A 40 4.99 -6.08 0.24
N LYS A 41 5.84 -6.27 1.24
CA LYS A 41 7.18 -5.67 1.24
C LYS A 41 8.10 -6.46 0.29
N ALA A 42 8.32 -5.92 -0.90
CA ALA A 42 9.18 -6.51 -1.92
C ALA A 42 10.58 -5.86 -2.02
N CYS A 43 10.78 -4.70 -1.41
CA CYS A 43 12.03 -3.95 -1.45
C CYS A 43 12.51 -3.60 -0.05
N LEU A 44 13.83 -3.49 0.09
CA LEU A 44 14.51 -3.02 1.30
C LEU A 44 15.19 -1.68 1.01
N GLU A 45 15.83 -1.09 2.02
CA GLU A 45 16.51 0.20 1.86
C GLU A 45 17.66 0.11 0.84
N GLU A 46 18.30 -1.05 0.76
CA GLU A 46 19.35 -1.41 -0.19
C GLU A 46 18.84 -1.66 -1.63
N GLY A 47 17.52 -1.69 -1.84
CA GLY A 47 16.88 -1.89 -3.15
C GLY A 47 15.99 -3.14 -3.21
N CYS A 48 15.62 -3.52 -4.43
CA CYS A 48 14.78 -4.68 -4.70
C CYS A 48 15.61 -5.73 -5.44
N PHE A 49 15.66 -6.96 -4.94
CA PHE A 49 16.15 -8.06 -5.78
C PHE A 49 15.08 -8.36 -6.82
N GLY A 50 15.46 -8.56 -8.09
CA GLY A 50 14.49 -8.70 -9.19
C GLY A 50 13.45 -9.82 -9.01
N VAL A 51 13.69 -10.77 -8.11
CA VAL A 51 12.78 -11.87 -7.78
C VAL A 51 11.75 -11.53 -6.71
N ASP A 52 12.02 -10.54 -5.85
CA ASP A 52 11.15 -10.24 -4.70
C ASP A 52 9.82 -9.56 -5.10
N PRO A 53 9.79 -8.60 -6.05
CA PRO A 53 8.54 -8.08 -6.58
C PRO A 53 7.69 -9.16 -7.25
N LEU A 54 8.32 -10.07 -8.00
CA LEU A 54 7.62 -11.19 -8.66
C LEU A 54 6.98 -12.12 -7.64
N LYS A 55 7.67 -12.40 -6.53
CA LYS A 55 7.10 -13.18 -5.44
C LYS A 55 5.89 -12.48 -4.81
N GLY A 56 6.00 -11.19 -4.53
CA GLY A 56 4.89 -10.39 -3.98
C GLY A 56 3.63 -10.41 -4.87
N ILE A 57 3.79 -10.35 -6.19
CA ILE A 57 2.67 -10.45 -7.14
C ILE A 57 1.99 -11.82 -7.06
N VAL A 58 2.77 -12.90 -7.03
CA VAL A 58 2.22 -14.27 -6.93
C VAL A 58 1.45 -14.45 -5.62
N ASP A 59 1.97 -13.93 -4.51
CA ASP A 59 1.32 -13.99 -3.21
C ASP A 59 0.02 -13.14 -3.21
N ALA A 60 0.04 -11.92 -3.78
CA ALA A 60 -1.15 -11.07 -3.91
C ALA A 60 -2.27 -11.69 -4.76
N VAL A 61 -1.92 -12.39 -5.86
CA VAL A 61 -2.90 -13.11 -6.68
C VAL A 61 -3.52 -14.27 -5.89
N ARG A 62 -2.74 -15.00 -5.10
CA ARG A 62 -3.23 -16.09 -4.24
C ARG A 62 -4.17 -15.58 -3.14
N ASP A 63 -3.92 -14.37 -2.64
CA ASP A 63 -4.75 -13.72 -1.62
C ASP A 63 -6.03 -13.08 -2.20
N GLY A 64 -6.20 -13.06 -3.52
CA GLY A 64 -7.39 -12.52 -4.18
C GLY A 64 -7.41 -10.99 -4.28
N VAL A 65 -6.24 -10.35 -4.31
CA VAL A 65 -6.12 -8.91 -4.54
C VAL A 65 -6.60 -8.55 -5.95
N HIS A 66 -7.44 -7.53 -6.06
CA HIS A 66 -8.10 -7.17 -7.33
C HIS A 66 -7.27 -6.21 -8.19
N ILE A 67 -6.48 -5.35 -7.55
CA ILE A 67 -5.62 -4.34 -8.19
C ILE A 67 -4.28 -4.35 -7.47
N ILE A 68 -3.19 -4.50 -8.23
CA ILE A 68 -1.82 -4.57 -7.70
C ILE A 68 -1.05 -3.34 -8.19
N PHE A 69 -0.34 -2.68 -7.27
CA PHE A 69 0.60 -1.59 -7.54
C PHE A 69 1.99 -2.04 -7.06
N LEU A 70 3.04 -1.72 -7.83
CA LEU A 70 4.44 -2.10 -7.55
C LEU A 70 5.27 -0.88 -7.20
#